data_AF-A0A0B3AX21-F1
#
_entry.id   AF-A0A0B3AX21-F1
#
_cell.length_a   1.000
_cell.length_b   1.000
_cell.length_c   1.000
_cell.angle_alpha   90.00
_cell.angle_beta   90.00
_cell.angle_gamma   90.00
#
_symmetry.space_group_name_H-M   'P 1'
#
loop_
_entity.id
_entity.type
_entity.pdbx_description
1 polymer ?
#
loop_
_entity_poly.entity_id
_entity_poly.type
_entity_poly.pdbx_seq_one_letter_code
_entity_poly.pdbx_strand_id
1 'polypeptide(L)'
;MGGLLRKLTDLLTLNFFYPVSEKNVPRWVRNASNRFYSRKGVRPYNKVIFLKGKNHVYKIWYEMLGQAQIETHYYKKRKTS
;
A
#
# COMPACT_ATOMS: atom_id res chain seq x y z
N MET A 1 28.26 -20.33 -4.49
CA MET A 1 28.26 -19.16 -3.58
C MET A 1 27.17 -18.14 -3.98
N GLY A 2 25.88 -18.43 -3.73
CA GLY A 2 24.79 -17.51 -4.14
C GLY A 2 23.68 -17.28 -3.11
N GLY A 3 23.75 -17.93 -1.95
CA GLY A 3 22.67 -17.91 -0.95
C GLY A 3 22.65 -16.67 -0.05
N LEU A 4 23.81 -16.08 0.25
CA LEU A 4 23.91 -14.94 1.18
C LEU A 4 23.38 -13.65 0.53
N LEU A 5 23.76 -13.39 -0.72
CA LEU A 5 23.28 -12.24 -1.48
C LEU A 5 21.78 -12.29 -1.72
N ARG A 6 21.22 -13.46 -2.09
CA ARG A 6 19.76 -13.64 -2.23
C ARG A 6 19.01 -13.42 -0.93
N LYS A 7 19.52 -13.92 0.20
CA LYS A 7 18.92 -13.70 1.52
C LYS A 7 18.94 -12.22 1.93
N LEU A 8 20.02 -11.48 1.64
CA LEU A 8 20.09 -10.06 1.94
C LEU A 8 19.15 -9.23 1.07
N THR A 9 19.05 -9.53 -0.23
CA THR A 9 18.09 -8.87 -1.12
C THR A 9 16.64 -9.18 -0.72
N ASP A 10 16.36 -10.42 -0.34
CA ASP A 10 15.04 -10.82 0.17
C ASP A 10 14.73 -10.11 1.49
N LEU A 11 15.68 -10.00 2.42
CA LEU A 11 15.51 -9.28 3.70
C LEU A 11 15.27 -7.79 3.51
N LEU A 12 15.95 -7.16 2.55
CA LEU A 12 15.73 -5.75 2.21
C LEU A 12 14.34 -5.57 1.57
N THR A 13 14.00 -6.35 0.54
CA THR A 13 12.67 -6.28 -0.10
C THR A 13 11.52 -6.70 0.80
N LEU A 14 11.78 -7.56 1.79
CA LEU A 14 10.82 -7.94 2.82
C LEU A 14 10.45 -6.78 3.72
N ASN A 15 11.33 -5.77 3.89
CA ASN A 15 11.10 -4.66 4.79
C ASN A 15 10.57 -3.39 4.12
N PHE A 16 10.79 -3.22 2.82
CA PHE A 16 10.35 -2.05 2.07
C PHE A 16 8.96 -2.23 1.45
N PHE A 17 8.19 -1.14 1.48
CA PHE A 17 6.97 -1.00 0.71
C PHE A 17 7.34 -0.58 -0.72
N TYR A 18 7.04 -1.42 -1.70
CA TYR A 18 7.23 -1.10 -3.11
C TYR A 18 5.93 -0.59 -3.73
N PRO A 19 6.01 0.39 -4.66
CA PRO A 19 4.83 0.88 -5.35
C PRO A 19 4.19 -0.23 -6.18
N VAL A 20 2.86 -0.25 -6.21
CA VAL A 20 2.08 -1.21 -6.99
C VAL A 20 0.96 -0.47 -7.72
N SER A 21 0.75 -0.81 -8.99
CA SER A 21 -0.38 -0.27 -9.74
C SER A 21 -1.69 -0.75 -9.14
N GLU A 22 -2.71 0.12 -9.12
CA GLU A 22 -4.07 -0.21 -8.67
C GLU A 22 -4.63 -1.48 -9.33
N LYS A 23 -4.31 -1.73 -10.62
CA LYS A 23 -4.74 -2.93 -11.35
C LYS A 23 -4.19 -4.23 -10.73
N ASN A 24 -3.01 -4.16 -10.12
CA ASN A 24 -2.31 -5.29 -9.50
C ASN A 24 -2.65 -5.45 -8.00
N VAL A 25 -3.52 -4.59 -7.46
CA VAL A 25 -3.99 -4.66 -6.08
C VAL A 25 -5.23 -5.54 -5.99
N PRO A 26 -5.30 -6.48 -5.01
CA PRO A 26 -6.48 -7.31 -4.82
C PRO A 26 -7.75 -6.48 -4.67
N ARG A 27 -8.86 -6.98 -5.23
CA ARG A 27 -10.15 -6.26 -5.23
C ARG A 27 -10.62 -5.86 -3.83
N TRP A 28 -10.37 -6.69 -2.82
CA TRP A 28 -10.75 -6.38 -1.43
C TRP A 28 -9.98 -5.17 -0.86
N VAL A 29 -8.71 -4.99 -1.22
CA VAL A 29 -7.89 -3.84 -0.81
C VAL A 29 -8.42 -2.56 -1.47
N ARG A 30 -8.73 -2.62 -2.78
CA ARG A 30 -9.36 -1.50 -3.50
C ARG A 30 -10.71 -1.13 -2.91
N ASN A 31 -11.57 -2.11 -2.63
CA ASN A 31 -12.87 -1.86 -2.03
C ASN A 31 -12.76 -1.25 -0.62
N ALA A 32 -11.80 -1.71 0.19
CA ALA A 32 -11.53 -1.14 1.50
C ALA A 32 -10.98 0.29 1.39
N SER A 33 -10.08 0.54 0.43
CA SER A 33 -9.57 1.87 0.10
C SER A 33 -10.71 2.83 -0.27
N ASN A 34 -11.56 2.44 -1.22
CA ASN A 34 -12.68 3.24 -1.68
C ASN A 34 -13.70 3.48 -0.57
N ARG A 35 -14.00 2.47 0.26
CA ARG A 35 -14.88 2.66 1.42
C ARG A 35 -14.28 3.62 2.44
N PHE A 36 -12.98 3.57 2.69
CA PHE A 36 -12.31 4.48 3.61
C PHE A 36 -12.39 5.93 3.10
N TYR A 37 -12.22 6.11 1.79
CA TYR A 37 -12.38 7.38 1.11
C TYR A 37 -13.83 7.89 1.16
N SER A 38 -14.81 7.06 0.80
CA SER A 38 -16.23 7.47 0.72
C SER A 38 -16.90 7.67 2.08
N ARG A 39 -16.43 7.02 3.15
CA ARG A 39 -17.10 7.02 4.46
C ARG A 39 -16.97 8.30 5.27
N LYS A 40 -16.11 9.23 4.87
CA LYS A 40 -16.01 10.51 5.54
C LYS A 40 -16.09 11.58 4.47
N GLY A 41 -16.64 12.75 4.79
CA GLY A 41 -16.14 13.98 4.18
C GLY A 41 -14.66 14.05 4.54
N VAL A 42 -13.84 13.33 3.76
CA VAL A 42 -12.40 13.16 3.96
C VAL A 42 -11.86 14.55 3.78
N ARG A 43 -11.76 15.24 4.91
CA ARG A 43 -11.17 16.56 5.00
C ARG A 43 -9.88 16.56 4.16
N PRO A 44 -9.60 17.70 3.50
CA PRO A 44 -8.50 17.88 2.56
C PRO A 44 -7.12 17.70 3.22
N TYR A 45 -6.71 16.46 3.50
CA TYR A 45 -5.39 16.17 4.05
C TYR A 45 -4.87 14.80 3.65
N ASN A 46 -3.55 14.70 3.57
CA ASN A 46 -2.83 13.48 3.25
C ASN A 46 -3.10 12.41 4.33
N LYS A 47 -3.44 11.19 3.90
CA LYS A 47 -3.72 10.08 4.82
C LYS A 47 -3.01 8.82 4.41
N VAL A 48 -2.64 8.02 5.39
CA VAL A 48 -2.08 6.68 5.16
C VAL A 48 -2.92 5.67 5.90
N ILE A 49 -3.26 4.57 5.23
CA ILE A 49 -3.87 3.39 5.86
C ILE A 49 -3.05 2.15 5.55
N PHE A 50 -3.10 1.19 6.46
CA PHE A 50 -2.44 -0.11 6.31
C PHE A 50 -3.48 -1.23 6.34
N LEU A 51 -3.47 -2.08 5.31
CA LEU A 51 -4.33 -3.24 5.19
C LEU A 51 -3.48 -4.51 5.22
N LYS A 52 -3.72 -5.36 6.22
CA LYS A 52 -3.02 -6.63 6.38
C LYS A 52 -3.77 -7.73 5.64
N GLY A 53 -3.14 -8.30 4.61
CA GLY A 53 -3.58 -9.54 3.97
C GLY A 53 -2.84 -10.76 4.55
N LYS A 54 -3.13 -11.94 3.99
CA LYS A 54 -2.55 -13.21 4.44
C LYS A 54 -1.01 -13.24 4.35
N ASN A 55 -0.47 -12.85 3.19
CA ASN A 55 0.98 -12.91 2.90
C ASN A 55 1.62 -11.53 2.69
N HIS A 56 0.82 -10.47 2.69
CA HIS A 56 1.26 -9.12 2.30
C HIS A 56 0.60 -8.07 3.18
N VAL A 57 1.32 -6.99 3.41
CA VAL A 57 0.79 -5.75 3.97
C VAL A 57 0.71 -4.73 2.84
N TYR A 58 -0.44 -4.08 2.72
CA TYR A 58 -0.68 -3.01 1.76
C TYR A 58 -0.68 -1.69 2.50
N LYS A 59 0.07 -0.72 1.99
CA LYS A 59 0.02 0.68 2.44
C LYS A 59 -0.68 1.46 1.35
N ILE A 60 -1.69 2.22 1.73
CA ILE A 60 -2.41 3.11 0.81
C ILE A 60 -2.19 4.51 1.30
N TRP A 61 -1.67 5.37 0.43
CA TRP A 61 -1.44 6.78 0.70
C TRP A 61 -2.36 7.59 -0.19
N TYR A 62 -3.23 8.37 0.45
CA TYR A 62 -4.05 9.38 -0.18
C TYR A 62 -3.28 10.70 -0.14
N GLU A 63 -2.97 11.22 -1.30
CA GLU A 63 -2.35 12.52 -1.49
C GLU A 63 -3.39 13.51 -2.00
N MET A 64 -3.49 14.65 -1.34
CA MET A 64 -4.36 15.72 -1.79
C MET A 64 -3.60 16.62 -2.76
N LEU A 65 -4.11 16.71 -4.00
CA LEU A 65 -3.53 17.56 -5.03
C LEU A 65 -4.17 18.97 -5.07
N GLY A 66 -5.40 19.11 -4.56
CA GLY A 66 -6.15 20.38 -4.57
C GLY A 66 -7.56 20.22 -3.98
N GLN A 67 -8.37 21.28 -4.02
CA GLN A 67 -9.76 21.24 -3.52
C GLN A 67 -10.53 20.06 -4.17
N ALA A 68 -10.82 19.05 -3.36
CA ALA A 68 -11.53 17.82 -3.73
C ALA A 68 -10.84 16.85 -4.70
N GLN A 69 -9.57 17.06 -5.08
CA GLN A 69 -8.81 16.11 -5.90
C GLN A 69 -7.83 15.31 -5.05
N ILE A 70 -8.00 14.00 -5.03
CA ILE A 70 -7.20 13.07 -4.23
C ILE A 70 -6.62 11.99 -5.12
N GLU A 71 -5.31 11.84 -5.09
CA GLU A 71 -4.57 10.76 -5.72
C GLU A 71 -4.35 9.63 -4.72
N THR A 72 -4.48 8.38 -5.18
CA THR A 72 -4.33 7.20 -4.32
C THR A 72 -3.13 6.38 -4.76
N HIS A 73 -2.10 6.36 -3.93
CA HIS A 73 -0.88 5.60 -4.13
C HIS A 73 -0.96 4.29 -3.37
N TYR A 74 -0.74 3.18 -4.07
CA TYR A 74 -0.73 1.85 -3.47
C TYR A 74 0.71 1.35 -3.35
N TYR A 75 1.01 0.79 -2.19
CA TYR A 75 2.26 0.09 -1.94
C TYR A 75 1.98 -1.27 -1.32
N LYS A 76 2.90 -2.20 -1.57
CA LYS A 76 2.82 -3.57 -1.08
C LYS A 76 4.15 -3.94 -0.43
N LYS A 77 4.07 -4.73 0.64
CA LYS A 77 5.19 -5.31 1.37
C LYS A 77 4.86 -6.78 1.63
N ARG A 78 5.83 -7.68 1.50
CA ARG A 78 5.63 -9.09 1.89
C ARG A 78 5.67 -9.17 3.42
N LYS A 79 4.76 -9.94 4.02
CA LYS A 79 4.77 -10.14 5.46
C LYS A 79 6.02 -10.95 5.81
N THR A 80 6.89 -10.38 6.63
CA THR A 80 7.89 -11.16 7.36
C THR A 80 7.12 -11.99 8.39
N SER A 81 7.18 -13.32 8.24
CA SER A 81 6.75 -14.25 9.30
C SER A 81 7.67 -14.13 10.49
#